data_AF-A0A6B2C7B6-F1
#
_entry.id   AF-A0A6B2C7B6-F1
#
_cell.length_a   1.000
_cell.length_b   1.000
_cell.length_c   1.000
_cell.angle_alpha   90.00
_cell.angle_beta   90.00
_cell.angle_gamma   90.00
#
_symmetry.space_group_name_H-M   'P 1'
#
loop_
_entity.id
_entity.type
_entity.pdbx_description
1 polymer ?
#
loop_
_entity_poly.entity_id
_entity_poly.type
_entity_poly.pdbx_seq_one_letter_code
_entity_poly.pdbx_strand_id
1 'polypeptide(L)'
;MVLRLRVRICFRGRCVETLGIAATGFSGSEPEITLPQDLAKNFVSESLVLTLSEKILADGSRGVFAKTMDRMDLYLLTEDGVRGPVKVVGYITREGPVLLNDVLLSSLRIVIIDPKEGIYCFREELGSRERRGA
;
A
#
# COMPACT_ATOMS: atom_id res chain seq x y z
N MET A 1 -3.59 -11.08 14.18
CA MET A 1 -3.65 -9.64 13.82
C MET A 1 -2.63 -9.40 12.71
N VAL A 2 -2.82 -8.35 11.92
CA VAL A 2 -1.97 -7.99 10.77
C VAL A 2 -1.42 -6.59 10.98
N LEU A 3 -0.22 -6.31 10.48
CA LEU A 3 0.39 -4.99 10.59
C LEU A 3 -0.37 -3.98 9.73
N ARG A 4 -1.01 -3.00 10.39
CA ARG A 4 -1.69 -1.88 9.75
C ARG A 4 -0.85 -0.62 9.84
N LEU A 5 -0.85 0.15 8.77
CA LEU A 5 -0.06 1.35 8.59
C LEU A 5 -0.99 2.48 8.12
N ARG A 6 -0.93 3.65 8.77
CA ARG A 6 -1.66 4.83 8.29
C ARG A 6 -0.97 5.34 7.04
N VAL A 7 -1.72 5.45 5.96
CA VAL A 7 -1.21 5.92 4.68
C VAL A 7 -2.09 7.03 4.12
N ARG A 8 -1.48 7.94 3.38
CA ARG A 8 -2.16 8.95 2.57
C ARG A 8 -1.87 8.68 1.11
N ILE A 9 -2.91 8.43 0.33
CA ILE A 9 -2.83 8.19 -1.10
C ILE A 9 -3.29 9.46 -1.80
N CYS A 10 -2.44 10.02 -2.65
CA CYS A 10 -2.71 11.23 -3.40
C CYS A 10 -2.65 10.99 -4.91
N PHE A 11 -3.60 11.56 -5.63
CA PHE A 11 -3.64 11.54 -7.10
C PHE A 11 -4.20 12.86 -7.61
N ARG A 12 -3.44 13.54 -8.48
CA ARG A 12 -3.82 14.81 -9.13
C ARG A 12 -4.42 15.85 -8.15
N GLY A 13 -3.76 16.03 -7.00
CA GLY A 13 -4.16 17.03 -5.99
C GLY A 13 -5.24 16.58 -5.00
N ARG A 14 -5.90 15.44 -5.22
CA ARG A 14 -6.79 14.82 -4.23
C ARG A 14 -6.03 13.83 -3.38
N CYS A 15 -6.30 13.81 -2.08
CA CYS A 15 -5.68 12.88 -1.15
C CYS A 15 -6.75 12.21 -0.27
N VAL A 16 -6.55 10.93 0.01
CA VAL A 16 -7.36 10.16 0.96
C VAL A 16 -6.42 9.50 1.97
N GLU A 17 -6.75 9.64 3.24
CA GLU A 17 -6.08 8.93 4.32
C GLU A 17 -6.84 7.65 4.66
N THR A 18 -6.12 6.56 4.87
CA THR A 18 -6.70 5.26 5.19
C THR A 18 -5.68 4.36 5.91
N LEU A 19 -6.09 3.14 6.26
CA LEU A 19 -5.20 2.10 6.77
C LEU A 19 -4.84 1.13 5.66
N GLY A 20 -3.54 0.94 5.46
CA GLY A 20 -2.97 -0.11 4.61
C GLY A 20 -2.46 -1.28 5.44
N ILE A 21 -2.61 -2.51 4.95
CA ILE A 21 -2.01 -3.71 5.55
C ILE A 21 -0.67 -3.97 4.87
N ALA A 22 0.39 -4.12 5.66
CA ALA A 22 1.67 -4.59 5.16
C ALA A 22 1.56 -6.07 4.75
N ALA A 23 1.51 -6.34 3.45
CA ALA A 23 1.21 -7.65 2.90
C ALA A 23 2.38 -8.17 2.06
N THR A 24 3.35 -8.83 2.70
CA THR A 24 4.51 -9.42 2.00
C THR A 24 4.14 -10.58 1.07
N GLY A 25 2.95 -11.18 1.24
CA GLY A 25 2.39 -12.16 0.31
C GLY A 25 1.72 -11.55 -0.93
N PHE A 26 1.54 -10.23 -0.97
CA PHE A 26 1.18 -9.52 -2.19
C PHE A 26 2.48 -9.12 -2.88
N SER A 27 2.87 -9.90 -3.89
CA SER A 27 4.14 -9.74 -4.59
C SER A 27 3.97 -9.06 -5.95
N GLY A 28 5.01 -8.36 -6.37
CA GLY A 28 5.07 -7.66 -7.64
C GLY A 28 6.48 -7.20 -8.00
N SER A 29 6.64 -6.56 -9.16
CA SER A 29 7.92 -6.00 -9.60
C SER A 29 8.05 -4.50 -9.35
N GLU A 30 6.95 -3.83 -9.00
CA GLU A 30 6.91 -2.39 -8.70
C GLU A 30 6.10 -2.13 -7.43
N PRO A 31 6.18 -0.93 -6.82
CA PRO A 31 5.32 -0.58 -5.69
C PRO A 31 3.84 -0.60 -6.07
N GLU A 32 3.06 -1.41 -5.38
CA GLU A 32 1.65 -1.64 -5.70
C GLU A 32 0.79 -1.57 -4.44
N ILE A 33 -0.45 -1.13 -4.65
CA ILE A 33 -1.51 -1.22 -3.65
C ILE A 33 -2.75 -1.89 -4.21
N THR A 34 -3.54 -2.56 -3.37
CA THR A 34 -4.96 -2.74 -3.70
C THR A 34 -5.71 -1.45 -3.38
N LEU A 35 -6.64 -1.08 -4.24
CA LEU A 35 -7.45 0.12 -4.10
C LEU A 35 -8.93 -0.27 -4.17
N PRO A 36 -9.58 -0.48 -3.01
CA PRO A 36 -11.01 -0.72 -2.91
C PRO A 36 -11.83 0.33 -3.67
N GLN A 37 -12.93 -0.09 -4.31
CA GLN A 37 -13.76 0.78 -5.16
C GLN A 37 -14.31 2.02 -4.43
N ASP A 38 -14.64 1.90 -3.15
CA ASP A 38 -15.07 3.01 -2.29
C ASP A 38 -13.97 4.07 -2.14
N LEU A 39 -12.71 3.66 -2.00
CA LEU A 39 -11.57 4.58 -2.00
C LEU A 39 -11.28 5.13 -3.39
N ALA A 40 -11.32 4.27 -4.43
CA ALA A 40 -11.07 4.67 -5.81
C ALA A 40 -12.02 5.80 -6.28
N LYS A 41 -13.29 5.76 -5.87
CA LYS A 41 -14.32 6.78 -6.19
C LYS A 41 -13.90 8.21 -5.83
N ASN A 42 -13.09 8.40 -4.79
CA ASN A 42 -12.60 9.72 -4.40
C ASN A 42 -11.71 10.38 -5.47
N PHE A 43 -11.16 9.56 -6.36
CA PHE A 43 -10.26 9.97 -7.43
C PHE A 43 -10.91 9.88 -8.83
N VAL A 44 -12.12 9.34 -8.96
CA VAL A 44 -12.78 9.10 -10.27
C VAL A 44 -13.08 10.38 -11.04
N SER A 45 -13.35 11.50 -10.35
CA SER A 45 -13.49 12.80 -11.02
C SER A 45 -12.25 13.25 -11.79
N GLU A 46 -11.10 12.66 -11.50
CA GLU A 46 -9.81 12.96 -12.14
C GLU A 46 -9.48 12.04 -13.33
N SER A 47 -10.45 11.25 -13.80
CA SER A 47 -10.31 10.32 -14.94
C SER A 47 -9.16 9.32 -14.77
N LEU A 48 -9.23 8.51 -13.72
CA LEU A 48 -8.34 7.36 -13.54
C LEU A 48 -8.38 6.45 -14.77
N VAL A 49 -7.29 6.42 -15.52
CA VAL A 49 -7.14 5.52 -16.66
C VAL A 49 -6.77 4.14 -16.14
N LEU A 50 -7.58 3.14 -16.49
CA LEU A 50 -7.41 1.76 -16.06
C LEU A 50 -7.04 0.88 -17.25
N THR A 51 -6.18 -0.11 -16.98
CA THR A 51 -5.89 -1.22 -17.88
C THR A 51 -6.20 -2.54 -17.20
N LEU A 52 -6.37 -3.62 -17.95
CA LEU A 52 -6.42 -4.95 -17.38
C LEU A 52 -5.00 -5.51 -17.24
N SER A 53 -4.72 -6.12 -16.09
CA SER A 53 -3.45 -6.79 -15.81
C SER A 53 -3.73 -8.12 -15.14
N GLU A 54 -3.05 -9.15 -15.61
CA GLU A 54 -3.06 -10.46 -14.97
C GLU A 54 -2.14 -10.47 -13.75
N LYS A 55 -2.56 -11.18 -12.69
CA LYS A 55 -1.81 -11.43 -11.46
C LYS A 55 -1.95 -12.90 -11.09
N ILE A 56 -0.84 -13.49 -10.62
CA ILE A 56 -0.88 -14.79 -9.94
C ILE A 56 -1.23 -14.52 -8.48
N LEU A 57 -2.27 -15.19 -7.99
CA LEU A 57 -2.74 -15.08 -6.62
C LEU A 57 -1.97 -16.01 -5.68
N ALA A 58 -2.17 -15.81 -4.38
CA ALA A 58 -1.47 -16.59 -3.36
C ALA A 58 -1.77 -18.10 -3.43
N ASP A 59 -2.91 -18.49 -3.99
CA ASP A 59 -3.29 -19.89 -4.23
C ASP A 59 -2.75 -20.46 -5.55
N GLY A 60 -1.95 -19.67 -6.29
CA GLY A 60 -1.39 -20.04 -7.59
C GLY A 60 -2.34 -19.84 -8.77
N SER A 61 -3.59 -19.45 -8.53
CA SER A 61 -4.55 -19.14 -9.60
C SER A 61 -4.20 -17.82 -10.30
N ARG A 62 -4.72 -17.63 -11.52
CA ARG A 62 -4.58 -16.39 -12.28
C ARG A 62 -5.85 -15.56 -12.17
N GLY A 63 -5.70 -14.30 -11.80
CA GLY A 63 -6.79 -13.33 -11.79
C GLY A 63 -6.48 -12.14 -12.69
N VAL A 64 -7.51 -11.61 -13.35
CA VAL A 64 -7.42 -10.38 -14.13
C VAL A 64 -8.02 -9.25 -13.32
N PHE A 65 -7.25 -8.19 -13.13
CA PHE A 65 -7.63 -7.04 -12.32
C PHE A 65 -7.47 -5.74 -13.10
N ALA A 66 -8.33 -4.76 -12.80
CA ALA A 66 -8.15 -3.41 -13.29
C ALA A 66 -7.00 -2.74 -12.53
N LYS A 67 -6.00 -2.24 -13.26
CA LYS A 67 -4.79 -1.59 -12.75
C LYS A 67 -4.76 -0.14 -13.20
N THR A 68 -4.34 0.78 -12.35
CA THR A 68 -4.14 2.19 -12.73
C THR A 68 -2.95 2.31 -13.70
N MET A 69 -3.14 3.03 -14.80
CA MET A 69 -2.07 3.36 -15.74
C MET A 69 -1.16 4.46 -15.17
N ASP A 70 -1.77 5.48 -14.58
CA ASP A 70 -1.04 6.53 -13.89
C ASP A 70 -0.64 6.08 -12.48
N ARG A 71 0.54 6.55 -12.04
CA ARG A 71 1.03 6.31 -10.68
C ARG A 71 0.47 7.33 -9.71
N MET A 72 0.07 6.84 -8.53
CA MET A 72 -0.39 7.63 -7.39
C MET A 72 0.78 7.87 -6.43
N ASP A 73 0.72 8.94 -5.65
CA ASP A 73 1.67 9.20 -4.57
C ASP A 73 1.17 8.59 -3.26
N LEU A 74 1.93 7.67 -2.69
CA LEU A 74 1.66 7.12 -1.37
C LEU A 74 2.63 7.67 -0.34
N TYR A 75 2.08 8.18 0.76
CA TYR A 75 2.81 8.61 1.93
C TYR A 75 2.47 7.69 3.11
N LEU A 76 3.47 7.34 3.91
CA LEU A 76 3.28 6.70 5.20
C LEU A 76 3.22 7.78 6.27
N LEU A 77 2.16 7.74 7.09
CA LEU A 77 1.94 8.66 8.19
C LEU A 77 2.35 7.96 9.50
N THR A 78 3.32 8.53 10.20
CA THR A 78 3.77 8.05 11.50
C THR A 78 3.62 9.15 12.56
N GLU A 79 3.78 8.79 13.82
CA GLU A 79 3.77 9.75 14.93
C GLU A 79 4.92 10.77 14.81
N ASP A 80 6.05 10.35 14.24
CA ASP A 80 7.26 11.15 14.11
C ASP A 80 7.33 11.94 12.78
N GLY A 81 6.34 11.78 11.90
CA GLY A 81 6.25 12.55 10.66
C GLY A 81 5.68 11.78 9.46
N VAL A 82 6.04 12.23 8.26
CA VAL A 82 5.54 11.68 7.00
C VAL A 82 6.71 11.17 6.16
N ARG A 83 6.59 9.96 5.63
CA ARG A 83 7.58 9.33 4.73
C ARG A 83 6.99 9.17 3.33
N GLY A 84 7.80 9.45 2.31
CA GLY A 84 7.39 9.39 0.91
C GLY A 84 7.56 10.75 0.20
N PRO A 85 6.96 10.92 -1.00
CA PRO A 85 6.06 9.97 -1.65
C PRO A 85 6.79 8.75 -2.24
N VAL A 86 6.12 7.60 -2.24
CA VAL A 86 6.45 6.48 -3.13
C VAL A 86 5.41 6.42 -4.23
N LYS A 87 5.85 6.38 -5.49
CA LYS A 87 4.96 6.24 -6.65
C LYS A 87 4.45 4.80 -6.72
N VAL A 88 3.13 4.62 -6.65
CA VAL A 88 2.48 3.31 -6.64
C VAL A 88 1.49 3.17 -7.79
N VAL A 89 1.27 1.95 -8.23
CA VAL A 89 0.11 1.59 -9.07
C VAL A 89 -0.97 0.95 -8.21
N GLY A 90 -2.24 1.23 -8.52
CA GLY A 90 -3.39 0.70 -7.81
C GLY A 90 -4.04 -0.45 -8.56
N TYR A 91 -4.34 -1.55 -7.88
CA TYR A 91 -5.20 -2.62 -8.37
C TYR A 91 -6.60 -2.45 -7.78
N ILE A 92 -7.60 -2.19 -8.63
CA ILE A 92 -8.97 -1.95 -8.18
C ILE A 92 -9.58 -3.26 -7.68
N THR A 93 -10.00 -3.27 -6.42
CA THR A 93 -10.72 -4.38 -5.80
C THR A 93 -12.15 -3.97 -5.49
N ARG A 94 -13.09 -4.92 -5.51
CA ARG A 94 -14.50 -4.64 -5.17
C ARG A 94 -14.63 -4.12 -3.73
N GLU A 95 -13.93 -4.78 -2.82
CA GLU A 95 -13.95 -4.52 -1.38
C GLU A 95 -12.62 -4.95 -0.76
N GLY A 96 -12.55 -4.91 0.57
CA GLY A 96 -11.41 -5.36 1.35
C GLY A 96 -10.46 -4.23 1.73
N PRO A 97 -9.34 -4.57 2.39
CA PRO A 97 -8.35 -3.59 2.82
C PRO A 97 -7.47 -3.11 1.66
N VAL A 98 -6.86 -1.95 1.84
CA VAL A 98 -5.68 -1.55 1.05
C VAL A 98 -4.52 -2.43 1.49
N LEU A 99 -3.97 -3.21 0.56
CA LEU A 99 -2.78 -4.03 0.76
C LEU A 99 -1.58 -3.26 0.22
N LEU A 100 -0.48 -3.27 0.95
CA LEU A 100 0.80 -2.68 0.55
C LEU A 100 1.73 -3.84 0.19
N ASN A 101 2.17 -3.89 -1.07
CA ASN A 101 2.99 -5.00 -1.55
C ASN A 101 4.41 -4.97 -0.98
N ASP A 102 5.13 -6.08 -1.12
CA ASP A 102 6.51 -6.24 -0.68
C ASP A 102 7.47 -5.16 -1.21
N VAL A 103 7.37 -4.79 -2.49
CA VAL A 103 8.21 -3.76 -3.11
C VAL A 103 7.96 -2.38 -2.50
N LEU A 104 6.69 -2.03 -2.22
CA LEU A 104 6.32 -0.78 -1.58
C LEU A 104 6.86 -0.71 -0.15
N LEU A 105 6.68 -1.78 0.64
CA LEU A 105 7.21 -1.85 2.00
C LEU A 105 8.73 -1.68 2.03
N SER A 106 9.42 -2.32 1.08
CA SER A 106 10.88 -2.17 0.91
C SER A 106 11.27 -0.74 0.52
N SER A 107 10.50 -0.10 -0.37
CA SER A 107 10.71 1.29 -0.80
C SER A 107 10.53 2.30 0.34
N LEU A 108 9.57 2.05 1.23
CA LEU A 108 9.36 2.80 2.47
C LEU A 108 10.38 2.45 3.56
N ARG A 109 11.31 1.52 3.28
CA ARG A 109 12.33 1.01 4.21
C ARG A 109 11.73 0.44 5.49
N ILE A 110 10.55 -0.17 5.42
CA ILE A 110 9.90 -0.79 6.58
C ILE A 110 10.54 -2.16 6.85
N VAL A 111 10.81 -2.43 8.12
CA VAL A 111 11.18 -3.74 8.64
C VAL A 111 10.08 -4.19 9.59
N ILE A 112 9.41 -5.29 9.24
CA ILE A 112 8.39 -5.92 10.08
C ILE A 112 9.09 -6.74 11.14
N ILE A 113 8.82 -6.45 12.42
CA ILE A 113 9.42 -7.16 13.56
C ILE A 113 8.41 -8.19 14.10
N ASP A 114 7.21 -7.73 14.45
CA ASP A 114 6.10 -8.59 14.88
C ASP A 114 4.79 -8.11 14.24
N PRO A 115 4.31 -8.77 13.17
CA PRO A 115 3.09 -8.34 12.48
C PRO A 115 1.82 -8.59 13.30
N LYS A 116 1.84 -9.51 14.28
CA LYS A 116 0.69 -9.78 15.14
C LYS A 116 0.50 -8.63 16.12
N GLU A 117 1.58 -8.16 16.73
CA GLU A 117 1.59 -7.07 17.70
C GLU A 117 1.71 -5.68 17.02
N GLY A 118 1.78 -5.63 15.68
CA GLY A 118 1.90 -4.38 14.93
C GLY A 118 3.27 -3.70 15.07
N ILE A 119 4.31 -4.45 15.42
CA ILE A 119 5.65 -3.93 15.68
C ILE A 119 6.43 -3.88 14.38
N TYR A 120 6.91 -2.69 14.04
CA TYR A 120 7.78 -2.44 12.89
C TYR A 120 8.73 -1.31 13.21
N CYS A 121 9.79 -1.18 12.41
CA CYS A 121 10.67 -0.03 12.44
C CYS A 121 11.09 0.35 11.02
N PHE A 122 11.75 1.49 10.87
CA PHE A 122 12.46 1.78 9.64
C PHE A 122 13.81 1.06 9.63
N ARG A 123 14.34 0.75 8.44
CA ARG A 123 15.59 -0.01 8.29
C ARG A 123 16.77 0.65 9.00
N GLU A 124 16.82 1.97 9.03
CA GLU A 124 17.81 2.74 9.77
C GLU A 124 17.65 2.70 11.30
N GLU A 125 16.48 2.28 11.80
CA GLU A 125 16.19 2.13 13.24
C GLU A 125 16.45 0.70 13.72
N LEU A 126 16.62 -0.25 12.81
CA LEU A 126 16.78 -1.67 13.14
C LEU A 126 17.98 -1.89 14.07
N GLY A 127 17.75 -2.51 15.22
CA GLY A 127 18.76 -2.70 16.27
C GLY A 127 18.98 -1.49 17.18
N SER A 128 18.28 -0.37 16.97
CA SER A 128 18.37 0.85 17.79
C SER A 128 17.07 1.25 18.47
N ARG A 129 15.90 0.85 17.94
CA ARG A 129 14.58 1.22 18.50
C ARG A 129 13.51 0.18 18.12
N GLU A 130 12.63 -0.15 19.06
CA GLU A 130 11.40 -0.93 18.81
C GLU A 130 10.17 0.00 18.94
N ARG A 131 9.18 -0.14 18.05
CA ARG A 131 7.94 0.67 18.05
C ARG A 131 6.72 -0.24 17.94
N ARG A 132 5.66 0.05 18.69
CA ARG A 132 4.35 -0.64 18.59
C ARG A 132 3.39 0.19 17.75
N GLY A 133 2.74 -0.42 16.77
CA GLY A 133 1.71 0.22 15.94
C GLY A 133 0.34 0.28 16.62
N ALA A 134 -0.50 1.23 16.20
CA ALA A 134 -1.86 1.46 16.68
C ALA A 134 -2.89 0.42 16.17
#